data_AF-A0A7Y5WHV1-F1
#
_entry.id   AF-A0A7Y5WHV1-F1
#
_cell.length_a   1.000
_cell.length_b   1.000
_cell.length_c   1.000
_cell.angle_alpha   90.00
_cell.angle_beta   90.00
_cell.angle_gamma   90.00
#
_symmetry.space_group_name_H-M   'P 1'
#
loop_
_entity.id
_entity.type
_entity.pdbx_description
1 polymer ?
#
loop_
_entity_poly.entity_id
_entity_poly.type
_entity_poly.pdbx_seq_one_letter_code
_entity_poly.pdbx_strand_id
1 'polypeptide(L)'
;MPYYGARYGARGSRFATTDSAWLVSLAWLDEAGAVRQVQWLARVLAARGMPSWLLEIHLDELVGEVRSVADPGTVGALPAAAAALASARRRHVDDELLEAADAWALEAVEAVEGAVDALPVPRAGALMAAAVADARSGVTRDDTALLDWLTDGERVPDPVATALLEVHRRIIDEAR
;
A
#
# COMPACT_ATOMS: atom_id res chain seq x y z
N MET A 1 -7.71 -4.57 -5.67
CA MET A 1 -7.58 -4.01 -4.29
C MET A 1 -8.84 -3.26 -3.85
N PRO A 2 -9.58 -3.73 -2.82
CA PRO A 2 -10.79 -3.07 -2.29
C PRO A 2 -10.60 -1.61 -1.90
N TYR A 3 -9.41 -1.26 -1.39
CA TYR A 3 -9.04 0.09 -0.97
C TYR A 3 -9.23 1.16 -2.05
N TYR A 4 -8.84 0.90 -3.31
CA TYR A 4 -9.00 1.90 -4.38
C TYR A 4 -10.45 2.23 -4.70
N GLY A 5 -11.33 1.21 -4.62
CA GLY A 5 -12.77 1.40 -4.78
C GLY A 5 -13.36 2.22 -3.64
N ALA A 6 -13.00 1.88 -2.40
CA ALA A 6 -13.48 2.59 -1.21
C ALA A 6 -13.04 4.06 -1.19
N ARG A 7 -11.77 4.35 -1.54
CA ARG A 7 -11.20 5.70 -1.44
C ARG A 7 -11.53 6.62 -2.61
N TYR A 8 -11.55 6.09 -3.84
CA TYR A 8 -11.62 6.93 -5.05
C TYR A 8 -12.83 6.60 -5.95
N GLY A 9 -13.69 5.67 -5.52
CA GLY A 9 -14.86 5.23 -6.27
C GLY A 9 -14.51 4.70 -7.67
N ALA A 10 -15.43 4.87 -8.61
CA ALA A 10 -15.28 4.39 -9.99
C ALA A 10 -14.08 5.00 -10.75
N ARG A 11 -13.58 6.17 -10.31
CA ARG A 11 -12.37 6.78 -10.89
C ARG A 11 -11.09 6.07 -10.43
N GLY A 12 -11.03 5.60 -9.18
CA GLY A 12 -9.91 4.79 -8.67
C GLY A 12 -9.80 3.42 -9.34
N SER A 13 -10.93 2.80 -9.67
CA SER A 13 -10.91 1.51 -10.37
C SER A 13 -10.35 1.62 -11.79
N ARG A 14 -10.51 2.77 -12.45
CA ARG A 14 -9.94 3.03 -13.79
C ARG A 14 -8.44 3.30 -13.73
N PHE A 15 -7.98 3.90 -12.63
CA PHE A 15 -6.56 4.12 -12.35
C PHE A 15 -5.78 2.80 -12.38
N ALA A 16 -6.34 1.73 -11.78
CA ALA A 16 -5.73 0.40 -11.83
C ALA A 16 -5.54 -0.12 -13.27
N THR A 17 -6.48 0.11 -14.19
CA THR A 17 -6.39 -0.42 -15.57
C THR A 17 -5.41 0.36 -16.46
N THR A 18 -5.39 1.69 -16.37
CA THR A 18 -4.46 2.52 -17.17
C THR A 18 -3.02 2.37 -16.72
N ASP A 19 -2.81 2.18 -15.42
CA ASP A 19 -1.49 2.01 -14.85
C ASP A 19 -0.89 0.65 -15.20
N SER A 20 -1.69 -0.42 -15.29
CA SER A 20 -1.18 -1.74 -15.72
C SER A 20 -0.55 -1.69 -17.11
N ALA A 21 -1.19 -1.06 -18.10
CA ALA A 21 -0.62 -0.94 -19.45
C ALA A 21 0.67 -0.11 -19.47
N TRP A 22 0.71 0.97 -18.68
CA TRP A 22 1.92 1.77 -18.52
C TRP A 22 3.05 0.98 -17.84
N LEU A 23 2.75 0.26 -16.76
CA LEU A 23 3.71 -0.58 -16.05
C LEU A 23 4.26 -1.67 -16.97
N VAL A 24 3.43 -2.38 -17.76
CA VAL A 24 3.91 -3.35 -18.75
C VAL A 24 4.87 -2.71 -19.76
N SER A 25 4.63 -1.48 -20.18
CA SER A 25 5.53 -0.78 -21.10
C SER A 25 6.94 -0.56 -20.53
N LEU A 26 7.10 -0.55 -19.21
CA LEU A 26 8.40 -0.42 -18.55
C LEU A 26 9.26 -1.68 -18.64
N ALA A 27 8.67 -2.84 -18.99
CA ALA A 27 9.40 -4.11 -19.10
C ALA A 27 10.57 -4.04 -20.11
N TRP A 28 10.46 -3.16 -21.11
CA TRP A 28 11.45 -2.95 -22.17
C TRP A 28 12.60 -2.01 -21.78
N LEU A 29 12.52 -1.36 -20.61
CA LEU A 29 13.61 -0.54 -20.09
C LEU A 29 14.71 -1.41 -19.49
N ASP A 30 15.87 -0.80 -19.22
CA ASP A 30 16.84 -1.39 -18.31
C ASP A 30 16.31 -1.39 -16.87
N GLU A 31 16.83 -2.28 -16.03
CA GLU A 31 16.39 -2.43 -14.63
C GLU A 31 16.43 -1.09 -13.89
N ALA A 32 17.52 -0.34 -14.05
CA ALA A 32 17.69 0.96 -13.40
C ALA A 32 16.64 1.98 -13.87
N GLY A 33 16.29 1.98 -15.16
CA GLY A 33 15.24 2.82 -15.73
C GLY A 33 13.86 2.47 -15.18
N ALA A 34 13.48 1.19 -15.21
CA ALA A 34 12.19 0.73 -14.69
C ALA A 34 12.04 1.04 -13.18
N VAL A 35 13.08 0.76 -12.39
CA VAL A 35 13.10 1.07 -10.94
C VAL A 35 12.87 2.56 -10.70
N ARG A 36 13.56 3.46 -11.44
CA ARG A 36 13.36 4.91 -11.27
C ARG A 36 11.94 5.36 -11.60
N GLN A 37 11.34 4.81 -12.66
CA GLN A 37 9.97 5.14 -13.06
C GLN A 37 8.95 4.66 -12.03
N VAL A 38 9.09 3.43 -11.54
CA VAL A 38 8.22 2.86 -10.50
C VAL A 38 8.37 3.60 -9.18
N GLN A 39 9.60 3.97 -8.78
CA GLN A 39 9.82 4.79 -7.59
C GLN A 39 9.22 6.20 -7.74
N TRP A 40 9.26 6.79 -8.93
CA TRP A 40 8.58 8.06 -9.19
C TRP A 40 7.07 7.91 -9.01
N LEU A 41 6.46 6.87 -9.59
CA LEU A 41 5.04 6.61 -9.44
C LEU A 41 4.69 6.38 -7.96
N ALA A 42 5.47 5.57 -7.23
CA ALA A 42 5.28 5.33 -5.80
C ALA A 42 5.24 6.64 -5.00
N ARG A 43 6.12 7.62 -5.27
CA ARG A 43 6.08 8.94 -4.62
C ARG A 43 4.80 9.71 -4.95
N VAL A 44 4.38 9.71 -6.21
CA VAL A 44 3.14 10.37 -6.65
C VAL A 44 1.91 9.77 -5.94
N LEU A 45 1.89 8.45 -5.78
CA LEU A 45 0.81 7.71 -5.14
C LEU A 45 0.80 7.87 -3.62
N ALA A 46 1.95 7.71 -2.96
CA ALA A 46 2.09 7.82 -1.51
C ALA A 46 1.67 9.21 -1.00
N ALA A 47 2.03 10.28 -1.73
CA ALA A 47 1.59 11.64 -1.42
C ALA A 47 0.07 11.85 -1.47
N ARG A 48 -0.67 10.92 -2.09
CA ARG A 48 -2.15 10.90 -2.13
C ARG A 48 -2.75 9.90 -1.15
N GLY A 49 -1.93 9.30 -0.29
CA GLY A 49 -2.33 8.28 0.68
C GLY A 49 -2.41 6.88 0.09
N MET A 50 -1.80 6.60 -1.08
CA MET A 50 -1.72 5.24 -1.64
C MET A 50 -0.31 4.68 -1.39
N PRO A 51 -0.10 3.85 -0.35
CA PRO A 51 1.25 3.39 -0.01
C PRO A 51 1.88 2.56 -1.12
N SER A 52 3.21 2.62 -1.24
CA SER A 52 3.98 1.93 -2.28
C SER A 52 3.79 0.41 -2.26
N TRP A 53 3.42 -0.16 -1.11
CA TRP A 53 3.05 -1.57 -0.98
C TRP A 53 1.89 -2.00 -1.90
N LEU A 54 0.94 -1.10 -2.20
CA LEU A 54 -0.12 -1.41 -3.16
C LEU A 54 0.42 -1.56 -4.59
N LEU A 55 1.46 -0.78 -4.93
CA LEU A 55 2.15 -0.88 -6.22
C LEU A 55 3.08 -2.10 -6.26
N GLU A 56 3.71 -2.45 -5.13
CA GLU A 56 4.46 -3.70 -4.94
C GLU A 56 3.57 -4.91 -5.29
N ILE A 57 2.41 -5.05 -4.65
CA ILE A 57 1.49 -6.17 -4.94
C ILE A 57 1.02 -6.14 -6.39
N HIS A 58 0.66 -4.97 -6.91
CA HIS A 58 0.18 -4.89 -8.28
C HIS A 58 1.24 -5.30 -9.31
N LEU A 59 2.51 -4.94 -9.08
CA LEU A 59 3.62 -5.37 -9.92
C LEU A 59 3.84 -6.88 -9.87
N ASP A 60 3.75 -7.49 -8.68
CA ASP A 60 3.89 -8.93 -8.52
C ASP A 60 2.75 -9.69 -9.22
N GLU A 61 1.50 -9.23 -9.06
CA GLU A 61 0.33 -9.76 -9.77
C GLU A 61 0.53 -9.65 -11.29
N LEU A 62 0.93 -8.47 -11.78
CA LEU A 62 1.15 -8.20 -13.20
C LEU A 62 2.27 -9.08 -13.79
N VAL A 63 3.36 -9.29 -13.07
CA VAL A 63 4.44 -10.20 -13.47
C VAL A 63 3.94 -11.64 -13.56
N GLY A 64 3.11 -12.07 -12.60
CA GLY A 64 2.46 -13.38 -12.62
C GLY A 64 1.55 -13.56 -13.84
N GLU A 65 0.69 -12.57 -14.11
CA GLU A 65 -0.22 -12.57 -15.25
C GLU A 65 0.52 -12.64 -16.58
N VAL A 66 1.53 -11.78 -16.80
CA VAL A 66 2.32 -11.78 -18.03
C VAL A 66 3.04 -13.12 -18.24
N ARG A 67 3.64 -13.70 -17.19
CA ARG A 67 4.27 -15.04 -17.27
C ARG A 67 3.29 -16.15 -17.61
N SER A 68 2.01 -15.98 -17.28
CA SER A 68 0.98 -17.01 -17.55
C SER A 68 0.54 -17.04 -19.01
N VAL A 69 0.74 -15.94 -19.76
CA VAL A 69 0.25 -15.79 -21.14
C VAL A 69 1.34 -15.50 -22.19
N ALA A 70 2.56 -15.16 -21.77
CA ALA A 70 3.67 -14.79 -22.64
C ALA A 70 4.99 -15.47 -22.21
N ASP A 71 6.01 -15.36 -23.05
CA ASP A 71 7.32 -15.93 -22.77
C ASP A 71 7.91 -15.35 -21.46
N PRO A 72 8.63 -16.14 -20.65
CA PRO A 72 9.16 -15.69 -19.35
C PRO A 72 10.05 -14.45 -19.42
N GLY A 73 10.69 -14.17 -20.55
CA GLY A 73 11.49 -12.96 -20.76
C GLY A 73 10.67 -11.67 -20.94
N THR A 74 9.36 -11.78 -21.22
CA THR A 74 8.47 -10.65 -21.49
C THR A 74 8.27 -9.74 -20.28
N VAL A 75 8.44 -10.26 -19.06
CA VAL A 75 8.34 -9.45 -17.84
C VAL A 75 9.52 -8.48 -17.68
N GLY A 76 10.63 -8.72 -18.40
CA GLY A 76 11.79 -7.83 -18.46
C GLY A 76 12.21 -7.29 -17.09
N ALA A 77 12.26 -5.95 -16.97
CA ALA A 77 12.71 -5.24 -15.78
C ALA A 77 11.68 -5.14 -14.63
N LEU A 78 10.43 -5.59 -14.80
CA LEU A 78 9.37 -5.43 -13.79
C LEU A 78 9.67 -6.13 -12.45
N PRO A 79 10.22 -7.36 -12.41
CA PRO A 79 10.59 -8.00 -11.14
C PRO A 79 11.62 -7.20 -10.35
N ALA A 80 12.57 -6.53 -11.01
CA ALA A 80 13.56 -5.68 -10.36
C ALA A 80 12.90 -4.45 -9.72
N ALA A 81 11.90 -3.87 -10.39
CA ALA A 81 11.13 -2.75 -9.85
C ALA A 81 10.29 -3.15 -8.62
N ALA A 82 9.61 -4.31 -8.67
CA ALA A 82 8.87 -4.85 -7.52
C ALA A 82 9.80 -5.11 -6.33
N ALA A 83 10.93 -5.78 -6.58
CA ALA A 83 11.94 -6.07 -5.55
C ALA A 83 12.51 -4.79 -4.92
N ALA A 84 12.68 -3.72 -5.70
CA ALA A 84 13.15 -2.43 -5.19
C ALA A 84 12.14 -1.78 -4.23
N LEU A 85 10.83 -1.87 -4.50
CA LEU A 85 9.79 -1.39 -3.57
C LEU A 85 9.75 -2.23 -2.29
N ALA A 86 9.72 -3.56 -2.44
CA ALA A 86 9.71 -4.49 -1.30
C ALA A 86 10.94 -4.28 -0.41
N SER A 87 12.13 -4.14 -1.01
CA SER A 87 13.37 -3.87 -0.27
C SER A 87 13.32 -2.53 0.46
N ALA A 88 12.78 -1.48 -0.17
CA ALA A 88 12.65 -0.17 0.48
C ALA A 88 11.72 -0.23 1.70
N ARG A 89 10.55 -0.86 1.56
CA ARG A 89 9.59 -1.08 2.66
C ARG A 89 10.21 -1.87 3.80
N ARG A 90 10.80 -3.03 3.50
CA ARG A 90 11.38 -3.97 4.48
C ARG A 90 12.56 -3.41 5.28
N ARG A 91 13.15 -2.27 4.88
CA ARG A 91 14.14 -1.57 5.73
C ARG A 91 13.53 -1.00 7.00
N HIS A 92 12.24 -0.66 6.96
CA HIS A 92 11.53 0.00 8.05
C HIS A 92 10.40 -0.86 8.62
N VAL A 93 9.70 -1.58 7.75
CA VAL A 93 8.56 -2.45 8.07
C VAL A 93 8.70 -3.75 7.28
N ASP A 94 9.09 -4.82 7.97
CA ASP A 94 9.15 -6.16 7.38
C ASP A 94 7.75 -6.78 7.22
N ASP A 95 7.71 -7.99 6.65
CA ASP A 95 6.44 -8.67 6.36
C ASP A 95 5.73 -9.11 7.64
N GLU A 96 6.48 -9.45 8.70
CA GLU A 96 5.92 -9.81 10.01
C GLU A 96 5.23 -8.62 10.67
N LEU A 97 5.87 -7.44 10.69
CA LEU A 97 5.26 -6.22 11.21
C LEU A 97 4.06 -5.78 10.35
N LEU A 98 4.11 -5.96 9.03
CA LEU A 98 2.99 -5.65 8.15
C LEU A 98 1.75 -6.52 8.47
N GLU A 99 1.95 -7.82 8.70
CA GLU A 99 0.89 -8.75 9.09
C GLU A 99 0.39 -8.48 10.51
N ALA A 100 1.30 -8.24 11.46
CA ALA A 100 0.96 -7.92 12.84
C ALA A 100 0.17 -6.62 12.94
N ALA A 101 0.56 -5.59 12.19
CA ALA A 101 -0.16 -4.32 12.12
C ALA A 101 -1.62 -4.51 11.71
N ASP A 102 -1.86 -5.39 10.74
CA ASP A 102 -3.21 -5.70 10.28
C ASP A 102 -4.04 -6.45 11.34
N ALA A 103 -3.43 -7.42 12.01
CA ALA A 103 -4.04 -8.11 13.13
C ALA A 103 -4.39 -7.14 14.26
N TRP A 104 -3.50 -6.23 14.62
CA TRP A 104 -3.74 -5.23 15.66
C TRP A 104 -4.90 -4.29 15.31
N ALA A 105 -5.02 -3.88 14.04
CA ALA A 105 -6.14 -3.06 13.60
C ALA A 105 -7.47 -3.81 13.75
N LEU A 106 -7.51 -5.09 13.38
CA LEU A 106 -8.71 -5.92 13.56
C LEU A 106 -9.06 -6.09 15.04
N GLU A 107 -8.11 -6.52 15.87
CA GLU A 107 -8.29 -6.73 17.31
C GLU A 107 -8.74 -5.44 18.02
N ALA A 108 -8.14 -4.29 17.68
CA ALA A 108 -8.45 -3.02 18.31
C ALA A 108 -9.87 -2.55 17.98
N VAL A 109 -10.36 -2.80 16.76
CA VAL A 109 -11.74 -2.45 16.38
C VAL A 109 -12.74 -3.44 16.96
N GLU A 110 -12.44 -4.74 17.00
CA GLU A 110 -13.29 -5.75 17.64
C GLU A 110 -13.49 -5.52 19.14
N ALA A 111 -12.50 -4.92 19.81
CA ALA A 111 -12.60 -4.53 21.22
C ALA A 111 -13.54 -3.34 21.48
N VAL A 112 -13.95 -2.60 20.44
CA VAL A 112 -14.90 -1.49 20.57
C VAL A 112 -16.33 -2.03 20.59
N GLU A 113 -17.04 -1.78 21.69
CA GLU A 113 -18.42 -2.23 21.86
C GLU A 113 -19.33 -1.71 20.73
N GLY A 114 -19.98 -2.63 20.01
CA GLY A 114 -20.89 -2.31 18.91
C GLY A 114 -20.22 -2.03 17.55
N ALA A 115 -18.89 -2.15 17.44
CA ALA A 115 -18.14 -1.84 16.22
C ALA A 115 -17.93 -3.06 15.28
N VAL A 116 -18.96 -3.89 15.12
CA VAL A 116 -18.90 -5.07 14.21
C VAL A 116 -18.65 -4.59 12.77
N ASP A 117 -17.65 -5.17 12.11
CA ASP A 117 -17.24 -4.83 10.74
C ASP A 117 -16.95 -3.32 10.52
N ALA A 118 -16.51 -2.61 11.56
CA ALA A 118 -16.33 -1.15 11.51
C ALA A 118 -14.99 -0.70 10.88
N LEU A 119 -14.16 -1.62 10.39
CA LEU A 119 -12.97 -1.24 9.63
C LEU A 119 -13.39 -0.58 8.30
N PRO A 120 -12.83 0.59 7.95
CA PRO A 120 -13.22 1.31 6.74
C PRO A 120 -12.86 0.55 5.46
N VAL A 121 -11.80 -0.27 5.53
CA VAL A 121 -11.31 -1.15 4.46
C VAL A 121 -10.64 -2.39 5.04
N PRO A 122 -10.64 -3.52 4.30
CA PRO A 122 -9.75 -4.64 4.60
C PRO A 122 -8.29 -4.19 4.57
N ARG A 123 -7.45 -4.90 5.34
CA ARG A 123 -5.99 -4.65 5.40
C ARG A 123 -5.61 -3.27 5.94
N ALA A 124 -6.46 -2.63 6.75
CA ALA A 124 -6.25 -1.25 7.22
C ALA A 124 -4.93 -1.08 7.98
N GLY A 125 -4.57 -2.04 8.84
CA GLY A 125 -3.31 -1.99 9.58
C GLY A 125 -2.08 -2.17 8.68
N ALA A 126 -2.14 -3.09 7.71
CA ALA A 126 -1.09 -3.24 6.71
C ALA A 126 -0.91 -1.97 5.86
N LEU A 127 -2.00 -1.28 5.49
CA LEU A 127 -1.93 0.00 4.79
C LEU A 127 -1.22 1.07 5.64
N MET A 128 -1.55 1.18 6.93
CA MET A 128 -0.88 2.11 7.85
C MET A 128 0.62 1.80 7.96
N ALA A 129 0.98 0.54 8.14
CA ALA A 129 2.38 0.12 8.23
C ALA A 129 3.16 0.39 6.93
N ALA A 130 2.55 0.15 5.77
CA ALA A 130 3.16 0.52 4.49
C ALA A 130 3.37 2.04 4.35
N ALA A 131 2.41 2.86 4.80
CA ALA A 131 2.53 4.32 4.74
C ALA A 131 3.64 4.85 5.67
N VAL A 132 3.78 4.27 6.86
CA VAL A 132 4.90 4.54 7.78
C VAL A 132 6.24 4.23 7.10
N ALA A 133 6.33 3.09 6.40
CA ALA A 133 7.54 2.72 5.68
C ALA A 133 7.87 3.70 4.55
N ASP A 134 6.86 4.21 3.84
CA ASP A 134 7.04 5.23 2.80
C ASP A 134 7.54 6.56 3.35
N ALA A 135 6.97 7.01 4.48
CA ALA A 135 7.40 8.24 5.14
C ALA A 135 8.86 8.13 5.61
N ARG A 136 9.24 7.01 6.23
CA ARG A 136 10.63 6.77 6.69
C ARG A 136 11.63 6.61 5.55
N SER A 137 11.18 6.04 4.42
CA SER A 137 11.99 5.92 3.21
C SER A 137 12.12 7.23 2.42
N GLY A 138 11.41 8.29 2.82
CA GLY A 138 11.36 9.55 2.09
C GLY A 138 10.60 9.47 0.76
N VAL A 139 9.73 8.46 0.58
CA VAL A 139 8.84 8.32 -0.58
C VAL A 139 7.75 9.39 -0.52
N THR A 140 7.25 9.66 0.68
CA THR A 140 6.35 10.77 0.99
C THR A 140 6.88 11.53 2.21
N ARG A 141 6.36 12.74 2.44
CA ARG A 141 6.74 13.56 3.60
C ARG A 141 6.23 12.97 4.91
N ASP A 142 5.00 12.49 4.88
CA ASP A 142 4.24 11.92 5.98
C ASP A 142 3.15 10.97 5.44
N ASP A 143 2.49 10.27 6.35
CA ASP A 143 1.44 9.29 6.10
C ASP A 143 0.03 9.81 6.45
N THR A 144 -0.10 11.10 6.77
CA THR A 144 -1.36 11.72 7.21
C THR A 144 -2.46 11.59 6.16
N ALA A 145 -2.13 11.69 4.87
CA ALA A 145 -3.10 11.52 3.80
C ALA A 145 -3.83 10.17 3.84
N LEU A 146 -3.15 9.09 4.25
CA LEU A 146 -3.80 7.80 4.49
C LEU A 146 -4.53 7.79 5.82
N LEU A 147 -3.84 8.20 6.90
CA LEU A 147 -4.35 8.11 8.26
C LEU A 147 -5.65 8.90 8.43
N ASP A 148 -5.67 10.18 8.00
CA ASP A 148 -6.83 11.06 8.07
C ASP A 148 -8.06 10.45 7.39
N TRP A 149 -7.84 9.70 6.32
CA TRP A 149 -8.92 9.02 5.60
C TRP A 149 -9.42 7.76 6.30
N LEU A 150 -8.52 7.01 6.94
CA LEU A 150 -8.88 5.81 7.72
C LEU A 150 -9.61 6.19 9.02
N THR A 151 -9.34 7.37 9.57
CA THR A 151 -9.89 7.86 10.84
C THR A 151 -10.93 8.97 10.66
N ASP A 152 -11.45 9.15 9.44
CA ASP A 152 -12.47 10.14 9.12
C ASP A 152 -13.77 9.84 9.89
N GLY A 153 -14.28 10.82 10.64
CA GLY A 153 -15.50 10.68 11.44
C GLY A 153 -16.78 10.48 10.61
N GLU A 154 -16.76 10.79 9.32
CA GLU A 154 -17.85 10.41 8.40
C GLU A 154 -17.81 8.92 8.01
N ARG A 155 -16.71 8.22 8.30
CA ARG A 155 -16.50 6.80 7.94
C ARG A 155 -16.55 5.87 9.13
N VAL A 156 -15.91 6.27 10.21
CA VAL A 156 -15.77 5.44 11.41
C VAL A 156 -16.24 6.23 12.64
N PRO A 157 -16.88 5.57 13.62
CA PRO A 157 -17.18 6.19 14.89
C PRO A 157 -15.91 6.64 15.64
N ASP A 158 -16.01 7.68 16.48
CA ASP A 158 -14.86 8.21 17.25
C ASP A 158 -14.07 7.15 18.04
N PRO A 159 -14.69 6.15 18.70
CA PRO A 159 -13.94 5.10 19.39
C PRO A 159 -13.09 4.24 18.43
N VAL A 160 -13.59 3.99 17.22
CA VAL A 160 -12.87 3.24 16.18
C VAL A 160 -11.71 4.07 15.62
N ALA A 161 -11.94 5.36 15.35
CA ALA A 161 -10.87 6.27 14.96
C ALA A 161 -9.74 6.31 16.00
N THR A 162 -10.11 6.39 17.29
CA THR A 162 -9.15 6.39 18.41
C THR A 162 -8.34 5.09 18.45
N ALA A 163 -9.00 3.94 18.33
CA ALA A 163 -8.35 2.63 18.28
C ALA A 163 -7.33 2.53 17.12
N LEU A 164 -7.70 3.01 15.93
CA LEU A 164 -6.81 3.01 14.76
C LEU A 164 -5.60 3.94 14.96
N LEU A 165 -5.76 5.10 15.61
CA LEU A 165 -4.65 5.99 15.95
C LEU A 165 -3.68 5.36 16.96
N GLU A 166 -4.18 4.57 17.91
CA GLU A 166 -3.32 3.83 18.84
C GLU A 166 -2.52 2.74 18.13
N VAL A 167 -3.15 2.01 17.22
CA VAL A 167 -2.47 1.03 16.35
C VAL A 167 -1.40 1.71 15.50
N HIS A 168 -1.71 2.86 14.88
CA HIS A 168 -0.76 3.64 14.10
C HIS A 168 0.47 4.06 14.92
N ARG A 169 0.26 4.54 16.15
CA ARG A 169 1.36 4.87 17.06
C ARG A 169 2.23 3.65 17.38
N ARG A 170 1.61 2.50 17.67
CA ARG A 170 2.35 1.24 17.90
C ARG A 170 3.19 0.84 16.69
N ILE A 171 2.64 0.97 15.48
CA ILE A 171 3.38 0.69 14.24
C ILE A 171 4.61 1.59 14.12
N ILE A 172 4.47 2.89 14.42
CA ILE A 172 5.61 3.81 14.43
C ILE A 172 6.66 3.37 15.45
N ASP A 173 6.27 2.97 16.65
CA ASP A 173 7.22 2.56 17.70
C ASP A 173 8.00 1.29 17.33
N GLU A 174 7.38 0.36 16.61
CA GLU A 174 7.98 -0.93 16.18
C GLU A 174 8.76 -0.83 14.87
N ALA A 175 8.45 0.15 14.02
CA ALA A 175 9.17 0.38 12.78
C ALA A 175 10.62 0.81 13.04
N ARG A 176 11.54 0.45 12.13
CA ARG A 176 12.99 0.76 12.22
C ARG A 176 13.41 2.03 11.47
#